data_AF-A0A7C2U7J7-F1
#
_entry.id   AF-A0A7C2U7J7-F1
#
_cell.length_a   1.000
_cell.length_b   1.000
_cell.length_c   1.000
_cell.angle_alpha   90.00
_cell.angle_beta   90.00
_cell.angle_gamma   90.00
#
_symmetry.space_group_name_H-M   'P 1'
#
loop_
_entity.id
_entity.type
_entity.pdbx_description
1 polymer ?
#
loop_
_entity_poly.entity_id
_entity_poly.type
_entity_poly.pdbx_seq_one_letter_code
_entity_poly.pdbx_strand_id
1 'polypeptide(L)'
;MEREALLHLARMLGEETVLAPLGLSRQHLPPSLDEEQRRRLQARLEGEMGRLARALLAEAAASDDVTDRPSALAYLEDRLRSLGRLLTDGQRSQLWESLLSLTEGWDKG
;
A
#
# COMPACT_ATOMS: atom_id res chain seq x y z
N MET A 1 0.14 -14.31 -1.53
CA MET A 1 1.25 -13.36 -1.71
C MET A 1 0.85 -12.20 -2.63
N GLU A 2 0.95 -12.29 -3.97
CA GLU A 2 0.64 -11.12 -4.84
C GLU A 2 -0.86 -10.79 -4.92
N ARG A 3 -1.72 -11.80 -5.07
CA ARG A 3 -3.18 -11.64 -5.00
C ARG A 3 -3.66 -10.96 -3.71
N GLU A 4 -3.07 -11.30 -2.57
CA GLU A 4 -3.43 -10.73 -1.26
C GLU A 4 -2.99 -9.27 -1.16
N ALA A 5 -1.77 -8.97 -1.60
CA ALA A 5 -1.28 -7.59 -1.68
C ALA A 5 -2.18 -6.73 -2.59
N LEU A 6 -2.68 -7.30 -3.69
CA LEU A 6 -3.58 -6.60 -4.61
C LEU A 6 -4.96 -6.35 -3.98
N LEU A 7 -5.50 -7.34 -3.27
CA LEU A 7 -6.73 -7.18 -2.47
C LEU A 7 -6.57 -6.14 -1.36
N HIS A 8 -5.40 -6.11 -0.72
CA HIS A 8 -5.09 -5.14 0.32
C HIS A 8 -5.01 -3.72 -0.24
N LEU A 9 -4.33 -3.51 -1.37
CA LEU A 9 -4.35 -2.23 -2.09
C LEU A 9 -5.78 -1.82 -2.47
N ALA A 10 -6.58 -2.74 -3.00
CA ALA A 10 -7.97 -2.46 -3.36
C ALA A 10 -8.82 -2.09 -2.14
N ARG A 11 -8.53 -2.63 -0.95
CA ARG A 11 -9.18 -2.23 0.31
C ARG A 11 -8.80 -0.80 0.71
N MET A 12 -7.54 -0.42 0.55
CA MET A 12 -7.03 0.91 0.95
C MET A 12 -7.45 2.02 -0.02
N LEU A 13 -7.38 1.77 -1.33
CA LEU A 13 -7.56 2.79 -2.37
C LEU A 13 -8.91 2.68 -3.10
N GLY A 14 -9.59 1.54 -2.99
CA GLY A 14 -10.84 1.22 -3.67
C GLY A 14 -10.64 0.33 -4.90
N GLU A 15 -11.61 -0.52 -5.19
CA GLU A 15 -11.60 -1.43 -6.34
C GLU A 15 -11.58 -0.69 -7.68
N GLU A 16 -12.31 0.43 -7.78
CA GLU A 16 -12.31 1.30 -8.96
C GLU A 16 -10.92 1.92 -9.25
N THR A 17 -10.08 2.06 -8.22
CA THR A 17 -8.73 2.61 -8.37
C THR A 17 -7.71 1.53 -8.73
N VAL A 18 -7.90 0.30 -8.23
CA VAL A 18 -6.88 -0.77 -8.29
C VAL A 18 -7.26 -1.90 -9.24
N LEU A 19 -8.48 -2.40 -9.21
CA LEU A 19 -8.89 -3.62 -9.93
C LEU A 19 -9.55 -3.28 -11.28
N ALA A 20 -10.50 -2.35 -11.31
CA ALA A 20 -11.25 -2.02 -12.51
C ALA A 20 -10.34 -1.58 -13.69
N PRO A 21 -9.29 -0.74 -13.48
CA PRO A 21 -8.38 -0.35 -14.56
C PRO A 21 -7.54 -1.50 -15.13
N LEU A 22 -7.40 -2.60 -14.38
CA LEU A 22 -6.70 -3.81 -14.80
C LEU A 22 -7.64 -4.82 -15.47
N GLY A 23 -8.94 -4.50 -15.57
CA GLY A 23 -9.98 -5.43 -16.02
C GLY A 23 -10.24 -6.56 -15.02
N LEU A 24 -9.91 -6.35 -13.74
CA LEU A 24 -10.04 -7.33 -12.68
C LEU A 24 -11.25 -7.03 -11.79
N SER A 25 -11.72 -8.07 -11.10
CA SER A 25 -12.74 -7.95 -10.05
C SER A 25 -12.38 -8.86 -8.88
N ARG A 26 -12.94 -8.61 -7.70
CA ARG A 26 -12.72 -9.47 -6.52
C ARG A 26 -13.00 -10.95 -6.78
N GLN A 27 -14.01 -11.25 -7.59
CA GLN A 27 -14.43 -12.61 -7.93
C GLN A 27 -13.47 -13.27 -8.92
N HIS A 28 -12.80 -12.47 -9.77
CA HIS A 28 -11.92 -12.93 -10.83
C HIS A 28 -10.53 -12.31 -10.69
N LEU A 29 -9.83 -12.70 -9.63
CA LEU A 29 -8.48 -12.24 -9.33
C LEU A 29 -7.47 -13.35 -9.64
N PRO A 30 -6.52 -13.13 -10.57
CA PRO A 30 -5.47 -14.09 -10.85
C PRO A 30 -4.51 -14.20 -9.65
N PRO A 31 -3.73 -15.30 -9.57
CA PRO A 31 -2.70 -15.44 -8.52
C PRO A 31 -1.57 -14.42 -8.64
N SER A 32 -1.32 -13.91 -9.86
CA SER A 32 -0.32 -12.90 -10.20
C SER A 32 -0.79 -12.03 -11.36
N LEU A 33 -0.31 -10.79 -11.40
CA LEU A 33 -0.52 -9.89 -12.53
C LEU A 33 0.44 -10.23 -13.68
N ASP A 34 -0.07 -10.11 -14.90
CA ASP A 34 0.81 -10.05 -16.07
C ASP A 34 1.59 -8.73 -16.11
N GLU A 35 2.56 -8.65 -17.01
CA GLU A 35 3.48 -7.51 -17.12
C GLU A 35 2.78 -6.20 -17.54
N GLU A 36 1.69 -6.30 -18.31
CA GLU A 36 0.92 -5.13 -18.74
C GLU A 36 0.05 -4.62 -17.59
N GLN A 37 -0.64 -5.51 -16.89
CA GLN A 37 -1.40 -5.20 -15.68
C GLN A 37 -0.50 -4.60 -14.60
N ARG A 38 0.70 -5.16 -14.40
CA ARG A 38 1.67 -4.63 -13.44
C ARG A 38 2.09 -3.21 -13.79
N ARG A 39 2.45 -2.95 -15.05
CA ARG A 39 2.83 -1.60 -15.51
C ARG A 39 1.69 -0.59 -15.36
N ARG A 40 0.46 -0.98 -15.70
CA ARG A 40 -0.74 -0.13 -15.51
C ARG A 40 -0.99 0.17 -14.03
N LEU A 41 -0.87 -0.84 -13.16
CA LEU A 41 -1.02 -0.65 -11.72
C LEU A 41 0.04 0.32 -11.20
N GLN A 42 1.31 0.10 -11.56
CA GLN A 42 2.41 0.97 -11.14
C GLN A 42 2.18 2.41 -11.60
N ALA A 43 1.89 2.65 -12.88
CA ALA A 43 1.58 4.00 -13.38
C ALA A 43 0.40 4.64 -12.65
N ARG A 44 -0.63 3.86 -12.30
CA ARG A 44 -1.78 4.38 -11.55
C ARG A 44 -1.41 4.76 -10.12
N LEU A 45 -0.59 3.95 -9.47
CA LEU A 45 -0.19 4.18 -8.07
C LEU A 45 0.64 5.46 -7.90
N GLU A 46 1.37 5.92 -8.92
CA GLU A 46 2.11 7.19 -8.87
C GLU A 46 1.22 8.38 -8.46
N GLY A 47 -0.01 8.43 -8.96
CA GLY A 47 -0.98 9.48 -8.60
C GLY A 47 -1.67 9.28 -7.24
N GLU A 48 -1.52 8.10 -6.65
CA GLU A 48 -2.23 7.68 -5.43
C GLU A 48 -1.31 7.55 -4.21
N MET A 49 -0.01 7.83 -4.35
CA MET A 49 1.00 7.68 -3.28
C MET A 49 0.61 8.36 -1.97
N GLY A 50 0.09 9.59 -2.03
CA GLY A 50 -0.34 10.31 -0.82
C GLY A 50 -1.57 9.69 -0.15
N ARG A 51 -2.50 9.11 -0.91
CA ARG A 51 -3.65 8.37 -0.36
C ARG A 51 -3.21 7.04 0.23
N LEU A 52 -2.29 6.35 -0.43
CA LEU A 52 -1.71 5.09 0.05
C LEU A 52 -0.95 5.28 1.36
N ALA A 53 -0.12 6.32 1.47
CA ALA A 53 0.62 6.65 2.69
C ALA A 53 -0.33 6.88 3.87
N ARG A 54 -1.39 7.67 3.68
CA ARG A 54 -2.40 7.94 4.71
C ARG A 54 -3.19 6.68 5.10
N ALA A 55 -3.52 5.82 4.14
CA ALA A 55 -4.22 4.57 4.41
C ALA A 55 -3.35 3.61 5.26
N LEU A 56 -2.07 3.47 4.91
CA LEU A 56 -1.10 2.69 5.68
C LEU A 56 -0.91 3.24 7.10
N LEU A 57 -0.82 4.57 7.22
CA LEU A 57 -0.73 5.25 8.51
C LEU A 57 -1.97 4.98 9.38
N ALA A 58 -3.16 5.03 8.79
CA ALA A 58 -4.41 4.73 9.48
C ALA A 58 -4.48 3.26 9.95
N GLU A 59 -3.96 2.31 9.16
CA GLU A 59 -3.84 0.91 9.58
C GLU A 59 -2.87 0.74 10.74
N ALA A 60 -1.73 1.43 10.73
CA ALA A 60 -0.81 1.43 11.85
C ALA A 60 -1.47 2.02 13.11
N ALA A 61 -2.23 3.12 12.98
CA ALA A 61 -2.90 3.77 14.11
C ALA A 61 -4.01 2.90 14.71
N ALA A 62 -4.69 2.12 13.88
CA ALA A 62 -5.72 1.17 14.30
C ALA A 62 -5.17 -0.15 14.86
N SER A 63 -3.84 -0.35 14.83
CA SER A 63 -3.21 -1.58 15.32
C SER A 63 -2.95 -1.49 16.83
N ASP A 64 -3.40 -2.49 17.59
CA ASP A 64 -3.14 -2.55 19.03
C ASP A 64 -1.63 -2.67 19.34
N ASP A 65 -0.90 -3.37 18.46
CA ASP A 65 0.55 -3.60 18.57
C ASP A 65 1.41 -2.35 18.31
N VAL A 66 0.83 -1.28 17.77
CA VAL A 66 1.53 -0.02 17.49
C VAL A 66 1.23 0.95 18.62
N THR A 67 2.21 1.25 19.47
CA THR A 67 2.03 2.10 20.66
C THR A 67 2.85 3.38 20.62
N ASP A 68 3.90 3.40 19.81
CA ASP A 68 4.87 4.48 19.69
C ASP A 68 5.37 4.59 18.24
N ARG A 69 6.19 5.60 17.98
CA ARG A 69 6.75 5.81 16.63
C ARG A 69 7.59 4.62 16.15
N PRO A 70 8.52 4.04 16.94
CA PRO A 70 9.28 2.87 16.50
C PRO A 70 8.42 1.67 16.10
N SER A 71 7.39 1.33 16.87
CA SER A 71 6.45 0.24 16.54
C SER A 71 5.62 0.57 15.30
N ALA A 72 5.22 1.83 15.11
CA ALA A 72 4.55 2.27 13.89
C ALA A 72 5.44 2.09 12.66
N LEU A 73 6.71 2.50 12.74
CA LEU A 73 7.67 2.34 11.65
C LEU A 73 7.93 0.87 11.32
N ALA A 74 8.07 0.01 12.33
CA ALA A 74 8.24 -1.42 12.13
C ALA A 74 7.02 -2.06 11.45
N TYR A 75 5.81 -1.68 11.87
CA TYR A 75 4.57 -2.12 11.24
C TYR A 75 4.50 -1.68 9.76
N LEU A 76 4.79 -0.42 9.49
CA LEU A 76 4.75 0.16 8.14
C LEU A 76 5.79 -0.47 7.22
N GLU A 77 6.98 -0.77 7.73
CA GLU A 77 8.03 -1.46 6.97
C GLU A 77 7.58 -2.87 6.55
N ASP A 78 6.98 -3.64 7.47
CA ASP A 78 6.42 -4.96 7.14
C ASP A 78 5.33 -4.86 6.07
N ARG A 79 4.43 -3.88 6.20
CA ARG A 79 3.39 -3.62 5.19
C ARG A 79 3.99 -3.27 3.84
N LEU A 80 5.02 -2.43 3.77
CA LEU A 80 5.70 -2.12 2.51
C LEU A 80 6.35 -3.34 1.87
N ARG A 81 6.96 -4.23 2.66
CA ARG A 81 7.52 -5.50 2.16
C ARG A 81 6.41 -6.37 1.55
N SER A 82 5.24 -6.43 2.17
CA SER A 82 4.09 -7.19 1.65
C SER A 82 3.59 -6.66 0.28
N LEU A 83 3.72 -5.34 0.05
CA LEU A 83 3.35 -4.69 -1.22
C LEU A 83 4.47 -4.70 -2.25
N GLY A 84 5.68 -5.14 -1.89
CA GLY A 84 6.91 -4.89 -2.65
C GLY A 84 6.91 -5.39 -4.09
N ARG A 85 6.13 -6.43 -4.42
CA ARG A 85 6.00 -6.93 -5.80
C ARG A 85 5.13 -6.05 -6.70
N LEU A 86 4.23 -5.26 -6.11
CA LEU A 86 3.29 -4.40 -6.82
C LEU A 86 3.86 -2.98 -7.04
N LEU A 87 4.84 -2.58 -6.23
CA LEU A 87 5.51 -1.28 -6.29
C LEU A 87 6.87 -1.40 -6.97
N THR A 88 7.24 -0.39 -7.75
CA THR A 88 8.65 -0.21 -8.14
C THR A 88 9.51 0.19 -6.95
N ASP A 89 10.83 0.04 -7.04
CA ASP A 89 11.72 0.48 -5.96
C ASP A 89 11.63 2.00 -5.72
N GLY A 90 11.46 2.80 -6.78
CA GLY A 90 11.25 4.24 -6.67
C GLY A 90 9.97 4.60 -5.92
N GLN A 91 8.85 3.93 -6.25
CA GLN A 91 7.57 4.11 -5.54
C GLN A 91 7.67 3.71 -4.07
N ARG A 92 8.39 2.61 -3.78
CA ARG A 92 8.62 2.16 -2.41
C ARG A 92 9.39 3.20 -1.60
N SER A 93 10.46 3.76 -2.17
CA SER A 93 11.25 4.81 -1.52
C SER A 93 10.42 6.07 -1.27
N GLN A 94 9.69 6.54 -2.28
CA GLN A 94 8.81 7.72 -2.15
C GLN A 94 7.72 7.52 -1.08
N LEU A 95 7.11 6.33 -1.06
CA LEU A 95 6.10 6.00 -0.09
C LEU A 95 6.69 5.93 1.33
N TRP A 96 7.89 5.36 1.47
CA TRP A 96 8.59 5.31 2.75
C TRP A 96 8.96 6.69 3.27
N GLU A 97 9.50 7.59 2.44
CA GLU A 97 9.78 8.98 2.81
C GLU A 97 8.52 9.71 3.28
N SER A 98 7.40 9.50 2.57
CA SER A 98 6.10 10.06 2.96
C SER A 98 5.64 9.56 4.33
N LEU A 99 5.83 8.27 4.62
CA LEU A 99 5.49 7.66 5.90
C LEU A 99 6.40 8.15 7.04
N LEU A 100 7.71 8.31 6.77
CA LEU A 100 8.63 8.89 7.74
C LEU A 100 8.20 10.29 8.15
N SER A 101 7.86 11.15 7.18
CA SER A 101 7.37 12.51 7.44
C SER A 101 6.05 12.49 8.22
N LEU A 102 5.09 11.64 7.83
CA LEU A 102 3.80 11.53 8.52
C LEU A 102 3.91 11.00 9.96
N THR A 103 4.97 10.25 10.28
CA THR A 103 5.19 9.70 11.63
C THR A 103 6.07 10.57 12.52
N GLU A 104 6.60 11.71 12.04
CA GLU A 104 7.44 12.60 12.86
C GLU A 104 6.74 13.12 14.11
N GLY A 105 5.44 13.42 14.01
CA GLY A 105 4.61 13.84 15.13
C GLY A 105 3.72 12.72 15.68
N TRP A 106 4.12 11.46 15.54
CA TRP A 106 3.30 10.33 15.97
C TRP A 106 3.05 10.37 17.48
N ASP A 107 1.80 10.60 17.84
CA ASP A 107 1.25 10.41 19.17
C ASP A 107 0.02 9.52 19.00
N LYS A 108 -0.03 8.38 19.71
CA LYS A 108 -1.18 7.48 19.64
C LYS A 108 -2.30 8.17 20.43
N GLY A 109 -3.12 8.93 19.71
CA GLY A 109 -4.25 9.68 20.28
C GLY A 109 -5.17 8.82 21.14
#